data_AF-A0A2P4SN42-F1
#
_entry.id   AF-A0A2P4SN42-F1
#
_cell.length_a   1.000
_cell.length_b   1.000
_cell.length_c   1.000
_cell.angle_alpha   90.00
_cell.angle_beta   90.00
_cell.angle_gamma   90.00
#
_symmetry.space_group_name_H-M   'P 1'
#
loop_
_entity.id
_entity.type
_entity.pdbx_description
1 polymer ?
#
loop_
_entity_poly.entity_id
_entity_poly.type
_entity_poly.pdbx_seq_one_letter_code
_entity_poly.pdbx_strand_id
1 'polypeptide(L)'
;YHPRVLYIDIDIHHGDGVQEAFYLTDRVMTVSFHKYGNYFFPGTGYKHLFQPVINQVVDYYQPTCIVLQSHDKLVFLPKGYKHLFQPVINQVVDYYQPTCIVLQCGADSLGCDRLGCFNLSIRGHGECVEYVKSFNIPLLVLGGGGYTVRNVARCWTYETSLLVDEAISEELPYSEYFEYFAPDFTLHPDVSTRIENQNSRQYLDQIRQTIFENLKMLNHAPSVQIHDVPSDLLSYDRTDEPDPEERGSEENYSRPEAANEFYDGDHDNDKESDVEI
;
A
#
# COMPACT_ATOMS: atom_id res chain seq x y z
N TYR A 1 3.97 -17.04 -15.96
CA TYR A 1 5.32 -16.52 -15.74
C TYR A 1 5.78 -16.64 -14.28
N HIS A 2 5.02 -16.18 -13.28
CA HIS A 2 5.44 -16.24 -11.86
C HIS A 2 4.56 -17.18 -11.02
N PRO A 3 5.10 -18.25 -10.40
CA PRO A 3 4.34 -19.12 -9.51
C PRO A 3 3.94 -18.44 -8.19
N ARG A 4 4.81 -17.59 -7.63
CA ARG A 4 4.64 -16.88 -6.36
C ARG A 4 5.00 -15.41 -6.52
N VAL A 5 4.10 -14.54 -6.09
CA VAL A 5 4.25 -13.08 -6.12
C VAL A 5 4.23 -12.55 -4.69
N LEU A 6 5.24 -11.78 -4.31
CA LEU A 6 5.27 -11.09 -3.02
C LEU A 6 4.84 -9.64 -3.23
N TYR A 7 3.79 -9.21 -2.56
CA TYR A 7 3.35 -7.83 -2.49
C TYR A 7 3.82 -7.22 -1.17
N ILE A 8 4.60 -6.14 -1.24
CA ILE A 8 5.11 -5.39 -0.09
C ILE A 8 4.50 -3.99 -0.14
N ASP A 9 3.96 -3.55 0.99
CA ASP A 9 3.25 -2.27 1.12
C ASP A 9 3.83 -1.47 2.28
N ILE A 10 4.43 -0.32 1.96
CA ILE A 10 5.02 0.63 2.93
C ILE A 10 4.20 1.94 3.04
N ASP A 11 2.97 1.95 2.52
CA ASP A 11 1.98 2.98 2.81
C ASP A 11 1.67 3.02 4.31
N ILE A 12 1.28 4.20 4.81
CA ILE A 12 0.86 4.27 6.22
C ILE A 12 -0.50 3.57 6.44
N HIS A 13 -1.32 3.45 5.41
CA HIS A 13 -2.60 2.75 5.47
C HIS A 13 -2.42 1.27 5.17
N HIS A 14 -3.31 0.46 5.74
CA HIS A 14 -3.31 -0.97 5.44
C HIS A 14 -3.73 -1.19 3.98
N GLY A 15 -2.94 -1.97 3.23
CA GLY A 15 -3.25 -2.42 1.87
C GLY A 15 -4.36 -3.48 1.84
N ASP A 16 -5.51 -3.16 2.44
CA ASP A 16 -6.64 -4.06 2.67
C ASP A 16 -7.26 -4.60 1.37
N GLY A 17 -7.39 -3.76 0.34
CA GLY A 17 -7.92 -4.19 -0.96
C GLY A 17 -7.06 -5.28 -1.62
N VAL A 18 -5.73 -5.14 -1.57
CA VAL A 18 -4.81 -6.17 -2.11
C VAL A 18 -4.84 -7.42 -1.24
N GLN A 19 -4.89 -7.25 0.08
CA GLN A 19 -5.04 -8.37 1.00
C GLN A 19 -6.33 -9.16 0.74
N GLU A 20 -7.47 -8.48 0.59
CA GLU A 20 -8.77 -9.09 0.37
C GLU A 20 -8.82 -9.84 -0.96
N ALA A 21 -8.30 -9.22 -2.03
CA ALA A 21 -8.26 -9.82 -3.36
C ALA A 21 -7.49 -11.16 -3.39
N PHE A 22 -6.47 -11.31 -2.54
CA PHE A 22 -5.63 -12.51 -2.47
C PHE A 22 -5.80 -13.31 -1.17
N TYR A 23 -6.87 -13.05 -0.41
CA TYR A 23 -7.05 -13.61 0.92
C TYR A 23 -7.11 -15.14 0.95
N LEU A 24 -7.67 -15.73 -0.12
CA LEU A 24 -7.88 -17.18 -0.27
C LEU A 24 -6.87 -17.83 -1.23
N THR A 25 -5.67 -17.26 -1.41
CA THR A 25 -4.62 -17.89 -2.22
C THR A 25 -3.27 -17.87 -1.50
N ASP A 26 -2.46 -18.90 -1.75
CA ASP A 26 -1.06 -18.99 -1.33
C ASP A 26 -0.08 -18.50 -2.42
N ARG A 27 -0.57 -18.22 -3.63
CA ARG A 27 0.24 -17.77 -4.77
C ARG A 27 0.62 -16.30 -4.72
N VAL A 28 -0.06 -15.52 -3.88
CA VAL A 28 0.29 -14.13 -3.59
C VAL A 28 0.38 -13.95 -2.08
N MET A 29 1.53 -13.51 -1.61
CA MET A 29 1.73 -13.13 -0.21
C MET A 29 1.71 -11.61 -0.09
N THR A 30 0.85 -11.07 0.77
CA THR A 30 0.72 -9.63 1.00
C THR A 30 1.32 -9.25 2.34
N VAL A 31 2.33 -8.38 2.35
CA VAL A 31 3.00 -7.88 3.55
C VAL A 31 2.83 -6.37 3.62
N SER A 32 2.10 -5.86 4.62
CA SER A 32 1.82 -4.42 4.75
C SER A 32 2.28 -3.88 6.10
N PHE A 33 3.02 -2.77 6.10
CA PHE A 33 3.56 -2.11 7.29
C PHE A 33 2.84 -0.78 7.55
N HIS A 34 1.68 -0.84 8.20
CA HIS A 34 0.77 0.30 8.34
C HIS A 34 0.53 0.70 9.79
N LYS A 35 -0.02 1.90 10.00
CA LYS A 35 -0.59 2.30 11.28
C LYS A 35 -1.89 1.56 11.53
N TYR A 36 -2.04 1.02 12.75
CA TYR A 36 -3.30 0.44 13.22
C TYR A 36 -3.78 1.08 14.53
N GLY A 37 -5.10 1.17 14.72
CA GLY A 37 -5.75 1.57 15.97
C GLY A 37 -6.39 2.96 15.93
N ASN A 38 -7.28 3.23 16.89
CA ASN A 38 -8.03 4.50 17.04
C ASN A 38 -8.81 4.91 15.79
N TYR A 39 -9.48 3.93 15.18
CA TYR A 39 -10.25 4.12 13.94
C TYR A 39 -9.45 4.72 12.79
N PHE A 40 -8.11 4.56 12.81
CA PHE A 40 -7.28 4.94 11.68
C PHE A 40 -7.67 4.09 10.47
N PHE A 41 -7.96 4.76 9.36
CA PHE A 41 -8.40 4.12 8.14
C PHE A 41 -7.37 3.09 7.66
N PRO A 42 -7.79 1.93 7.13
CA PRO A 42 -9.17 1.45 6.93
C PRO A 42 -9.79 0.75 8.15
N GLY A 43 -9.07 0.65 9.28
CA GLY A 43 -9.54 -0.05 10.49
C GLY A 43 -9.37 -1.58 10.45
N THR A 44 -8.81 -2.12 9.37
CA THR A 44 -8.45 -3.54 9.20
C THR A 44 -6.94 -3.74 9.41
N GLY A 45 -6.44 -4.97 9.27
CA GLY A 45 -5.02 -5.26 9.52
C GLY A 45 -4.69 -5.31 11.01
N TYR A 46 -5.47 -6.06 11.82
CA TYR A 46 -5.14 -6.32 13.23
C TYR A 46 -4.31 -7.60 13.40
N LYS A 47 -3.41 -7.65 14.40
CA LYS A 47 -2.52 -8.80 14.66
C LYS A 47 -3.21 -10.15 14.89
N HIS A 48 -4.51 -10.19 15.15
CA HIS A 48 -5.25 -11.46 15.27
C HIS A 48 -5.84 -11.96 13.93
N LEU A 49 -5.63 -11.24 12.83
CA LEU A 49 -5.96 -11.74 11.48
C LEU A 49 -4.99 -12.81 10.97
N PHE A 50 -3.97 -13.17 11.75
CA PHE A 50 -3.14 -14.37 11.51
C PHE A 50 -3.80 -15.68 11.95
N GLN A 51 -5.09 -15.68 12.29
CA GLN A 51 -5.78 -16.92 12.57
C GLN A 51 -5.98 -17.67 11.24
N PRO A 52 -5.47 -18.91 11.08
CA PRO A 52 -5.81 -19.71 9.90
C PRO A 52 -7.33 -19.81 9.84
N VAL A 53 -7.91 -19.45 8.70
CA VAL A 53 -9.31 -19.75 8.43
C VAL A 53 -9.37 -21.26 8.21
N ILE A 54 -9.49 -22.02 9.29
CA ILE A 54 -9.84 -23.44 9.23
C ILE A 54 -11.34 -23.49 8.92
N ASN A 55 -11.71 -23.13 7.69
CA ASN A 55 -13.00 -23.54 7.16
C ASN A 55 -12.87 -25.04 6.86
N GLN A 56 -13.82 -25.83 7.38
CA GLN A 56 -13.85 -27.31 7.47
C GLN A 56 -13.73 -28.09 6.14
N VAL A 57 -13.28 -27.49 5.04
CA VAL A 57 -13.24 -28.11 3.72
C VAL A 57 -11.91 -27.92 2.98
N VAL A 58 -10.99 -27.03 3.39
CA VAL A 58 -9.71 -26.84 2.68
C VAL A 58 -8.56 -26.52 3.64
N ASP A 59 -7.59 -27.43 3.77
CA ASP A 59 -6.42 -27.37 4.67
C ASP A 59 -5.32 -26.37 4.24
N TYR A 60 -5.66 -25.25 3.62
CA TYR A 60 -4.69 -24.24 3.20
C TYR A 60 -5.20 -22.84 3.53
N TYR A 61 -4.31 -21.84 3.45
CA TYR A 61 -4.53 -20.38 3.59
C TYR A 61 -4.11 -19.75 4.93
N GLN A 62 -3.05 -18.93 4.85
CA GLN A 62 -2.67 -17.95 5.86
C GLN A 62 -2.44 -16.59 5.18
N PRO A 63 -3.26 -15.56 5.46
CA PRO A 63 -2.94 -14.18 5.09
C PRO A 63 -1.73 -13.71 5.90
N THR A 64 -0.70 -13.20 5.23
CA THR A 64 0.59 -12.81 5.85
C THR A 64 0.63 -11.31 6.17
N CYS A 65 -0.40 -10.78 6.83
CA CYS A 65 -0.48 -9.36 7.15
C CYS A 65 0.42 -8.97 8.33
N ILE A 66 1.59 -8.39 8.08
CA ILE A 66 2.51 -7.97 9.13
C ILE A 66 2.10 -6.64 9.75
N VAL A 67 1.19 -6.71 10.71
CA VAL A 67 0.65 -5.52 11.38
C VAL A 67 1.69 -4.84 12.27
N LEU A 68 2.12 -3.66 11.85
CA LEU A 68 2.86 -2.72 12.70
C LEU A 68 1.92 -1.81 13.46
N GLN A 69 1.24 -2.37 14.47
CA GLN A 69 0.37 -1.59 15.34
C GLN A 69 1.14 -0.43 15.97
N SER A 70 0.59 0.77 15.85
CA SER A 70 1.06 1.96 16.53
C SER A 70 -0.11 2.42 17.41
N HIS A 71 -0.08 2.12 18.70
CA HIS A 71 -1.04 2.69 19.64
C HIS A 71 -0.82 4.20 19.75
N ASP A 72 -1.83 4.99 19.40
CA ASP A 72 -1.90 6.45 19.53
C ASP A 72 -0.72 7.30 19.01
N LYS A 73 -0.97 8.02 17.91
CA LYS A 73 -0.15 9.14 17.37
C LYS A 73 1.35 8.84 17.31
N LEU A 74 1.72 7.90 16.46
CA LEU A 74 2.97 7.21 16.61
C LEU A 74 3.88 7.27 15.38
N VAL A 75 5.15 7.54 15.69
CA VAL A 75 6.24 7.93 14.82
C VAL A 75 7.26 6.80 14.73
N PHE A 76 7.41 6.19 13.55
CA PHE A 76 8.58 5.33 13.29
C PHE A 76 9.81 6.22 13.05
N LEU A 77 10.82 6.08 13.90
CA LEU A 77 12.14 6.63 13.58
C LEU A 77 12.84 5.73 12.55
N PRO A 78 13.65 6.29 11.64
CA PRO A 78 14.29 5.54 10.56
C PRO A 78 15.01 4.25 11.03
N LYS A 79 15.72 4.31 12.17
CA LYS A 79 16.43 3.16 12.73
C LYS A 79 15.51 2.04 13.24
N GLY A 80 14.34 2.40 13.80
CA GLY A 80 13.38 1.44 14.33
C GLY A 80 12.64 0.71 13.21
N TYR A 81 12.25 1.44 12.17
CA TYR A 81 11.61 0.86 10.98
C TYR A 81 12.54 -0.13 10.28
N LYS A 82 13.80 0.26 10.04
CA LYS A 82 14.82 -0.63 9.45
C LYS A 82 15.03 -1.92 10.24
N HIS A 83 15.11 -1.83 11.57
CA HIS A 83 15.32 -2.99 12.44
C HIS A 83 14.18 -4.02 12.39
N LEU A 84 13.01 -3.61 11.92
CA LEU A 84 11.85 -4.47 11.80
C LEU A 84 11.63 -4.90 10.35
N PHE A 85 11.63 -3.96 9.42
CA PHE A 85 11.43 -4.19 8.00
C PHE A 85 12.42 -5.19 7.43
N GLN A 86 13.73 -4.97 7.62
CA GLN A 86 14.74 -5.82 6.98
C GLN A 86 14.68 -7.28 7.46
N PRO A 87 14.68 -7.58 8.78
CA PRO A 87 14.61 -8.98 9.23
C PRO A 87 13.31 -9.68 8.83
N VAL A 88 12.20 -8.92 8.80
CA VAL A 88 10.89 -9.44 8.37
C VAL A 88 10.92 -9.81 6.90
N ILE A 89 11.28 -8.86 6.02
CA ILE A 89 11.31 -9.10 4.58
C ILE A 89 12.33 -10.18 4.23
N ASN A 90 13.48 -10.24 4.90
CA ASN A 90 14.44 -11.33 4.73
C ASN A 90 13.79 -12.69 4.96
N GLN A 91 13.11 -12.88 6.10
CA GLN A 91 12.46 -14.15 6.38
C GLN A 91 11.32 -14.44 5.41
N VAL A 92 10.52 -13.43 5.06
CA VAL A 92 9.45 -13.58 4.06
C VAL A 92 10.04 -14.11 2.75
N VAL A 93 11.10 -13.50 2.23
CA VAL A 93 11.75 -13.95 0.99
C VAL A 93 12.32 -15.37 1.16
N ASP A 94 12.97 -15.67 2.29
CA ASP A 94 13.56 -16.99 2.57
C ASP A 94 12.52 -18.12 2.63
N TYR A 95 11.37 -17.91 3.30
CA TYR A 95 10.32 -18.92 3.44
C TYR A 95 9.38 -18.99 2.23
N TYR A 96 8.97 -17.83 1.71
CA TYR A 96 8.00 -17.75 0.63
C TYR A 96 8.63 -17.98 -0.75
N GLN A 97 9.92 -17.68 -0.91
CA GLN A 97 10.66 -17.86 -2.16
C GLN A 97 9.93 -17.22 -3.36
N PRO A 98 9.61 -15.92 -3.33
CA PRO A 98 8.88 -15.27 -4.42
C PRO A 98 9.70 -15.27 -5.71
N THR A 99 8.98 -15.28 -6.83
CA THR A 99 9.58 -15.19 -8.19
C THR A 99 9.36 -13.82 -8.83
N CYS A 100 8.58 -12.96 -8.19
CA CYS A 100 8.33 -11.57 -8.53
C CYS A 100 7.97 -10.82 -7.24
N ILE A 101 8.38 -9.57 -7.14
CA ILE A 101 8.01 -8.66 -6.07
C ILE A 101 7.26 -7.46 -6.67
N VAL A 102 6.17 -7.07 -6.02
CA VAL A 102 5.49 -5.79 -6.23
C VAL A 102 5.67 -4.98 -4.96
N LEU A 103 6.29 -3.81 -5.07
CA LEU A 103 6.53 -2.88 -3.97
C LEU A 103 5.69 -1.63 -4.17
N GLN A 104 4.72 -1.41 -3.29
CA GLN A 104 3.96 -0.18 -3.18
C GLN A 104 4.76 0.78 -2.30
N CYS A 105 5.11 1.96 -2.83
CA CYS A 105 5.92 2.99 -2.17
C CYS A 105 5.07 4.20 -1.74
N GLY A 106 4.00 3.95 -0.97
CA GLY A 106 3.20 5.02 -0.37
C GLY A 106 4.07 5.98 0.44
N ALA A 107 4.06 7.26 0.05
CA ALA A 107 4.90 8.32 0.62
C ALA A 107 4.20 9.08 1.76
N ASP A 108 2.99 8.69 2.15
CA ASP A 108 2.30 9.22 3.33
C ASP A 108 2.80 8.64 4.66
N SER A 109 3.69 7.64 4.61
CA SER A 109 4.47 7.16 5.75
C SER A 109 5.65 8.07 6.11
N LEU A 110 5.91 9.11 5.31
CA LEU A 110 6.90 10.14 5.61
C LEU A 110 6.49 11.03 6.79
N GLY A 111 7.48 11.59 7.47
CA GLY A 111 7.25 12.66 8.42
C GLY A 111 6.67 13.91 7.74
N CYS A 112 5.86 14.66 8.51
CA CYS A 112 5.17 15.86 8.03
C CYS A 112 4.24 15.62 6.83
N ASP A 113 3.74 14.39 6.63
CA ASP A 113 2.61 14.15 5.75
C ASP A 113 1.32 14.81 6.31
N ARG A 114 0.38 15.13 5.41
CA ARG A 114 -0.89 15.79 5.78
C ARG A 114 -1.86 14.84 6.50
N LEU A 115 -1.87 13.57 6.14
CA LEU A 115 -2.77 12.55 6.71
C LEU A 115 -2.01 11.54 7.57
N GLY A 116 -0.80 11.18 7.13
CA GLY A 116 0.06 10.26 7.83
C GLY A 116 0.65 10.84 9.11
N CYS A 117 0.88 9.98 10.10
CA CYS A 117 1.50 10.36 11.37
C CYS A 117 2.78 9.58 11.70
N PHE A 118 3.37 8.92 10.70
CA PHE A 118 4.71 8.35 10.83
C PHE A 118 5.78 9.46 10.77
N ASN A 119 7.05 9.08 10.89
CA ASN A 119 8.18 10.02 10.91
C ASN A 119 9.37 9.52 10.11
N LEU A 120 9.10 8.85 9.00
CA LEU A 120 10.16 8.39 8.13
C LEU A 120 10.78 9.60 7.40
N SER A 121 12.10 9.61 7.32
CA SER A 121 12.79 10.48 6.38
C SER A 121 12.74 9.87 4.99
N ILE A 122 12.92 10.69 3.96
CA ILE A 122 13.06 10.23 2.57
C ILE A 122 14.16 9.16 2.45
N ARG A 123 15.27 9.33 3.18
CA ARG A 123 16.35 8.35 3.23
C ARG A 123 15.90 7.02 3.86
N GLY A 124 15.22 7.08 5.00
CA GLY A 124 14.74 5.88 5.69
C GLY A 124 13.68 5.11 4.89
N HIS A 125 12.85 5.84 4.13
CA HIS A 125 11.87 5.26 3.22
C HIS A 125 12.58 4.60 2.02
N GLY A 126 13.52 5.31 1.36
CA GLY A 126 14.33 4.76 0.27
C GLY A 126 15.22 3.57 0.65
N GLU A 127 15.67 3.46 1.91
CA GLU A 127 16.38 2.26 2.41
C GLU A 127 15.52 0.98 2.29
N CYS A 128 14.19 1.10 2.32
CA CYS A 128 13.28 -0.03 2.12
C CYS A 128 13.30 -0.48 0.66
N VAL A 129 13.25 0.47 -0.29
CA VAL A 129 13.37 0.21 -1.72
C VAL A 129 14.73 -0.42 -2.06
N GLU A 130 15.82 0.17 -1.56
CA GLU A 130 17.18 -0.35 -1.76
C GLU A 130 17.30 -1.79 -1.23
N TYR A 131 16.74 -2.06 -0.05
CA TYR A 131 16.76 -3.40 0.52
C TYR A 131 15.98 -4.42 -0.32
N VAL A 132 14.78 -4.06 -0.79
CA VAL A 132 13.97 -4.94 -1.65
C VAL A 132 14.66 -5.17 -3.01
N LYS A 133 15.23 -4.12 -3.60
CA LYS A 133 16.04 -4.21 -4.84
C LYS A 133 17.21 -5.19 -4.68
N SER A 134 17.85 -5.23 -3.51
CA SER A 134 19.03 -6.06 -3.25
C SER A 134 18.80 -7.58 -3.40
N PHE A 135 17.55 -8.05 -3.35
CA PHE A 135 17.23 -9.47 -3.58
C PHE A 135 17.38 -9.90 -5.04
N ASN A 136 17.50 -8.98 -6.00
CA ASN A 136 17.64 -9.26 -7.44
C ASN A 136 16.52 -10.16 -8.01
N ILE A 137 15.30 -10.02 -7.48
CA ILE A 137 14.08 -10.66 -7.98
C ILE A 137 13.37 -9.63 -8.89
N PRO A 138 12.69 -10.04 -9.98
CA PRO A 138 11.90 -9.13 -10.80
C PRO A 138 11.01 -8.24 -9.92
N LEU A 139 11.16 -6.93 -10.05
CA LEU A 139 10.60 -5.94 -9.14
C LEU A 139 9.75 -4.94 -9.92
N LEU A 140 8.47 -4.86 -9.57
CA LEU A 140 7.57 -3.78 -9.97
C LEU A 140 7.46 -2.79 -8.82
N VAL A 141 7.74 -1.52 -9.07
CA VAL A 141 7.62 -0.44 -8.07
C VAL A 141 6.45 0.45 -8.44
N LEU A 142 5.60 0.73 -7.47
CA LEU A 142 4.39 1.55 -7.62
C LEU A 142 4.45 2.73 -6.63
N GLY A 143 3.72 3.80 -6.94
CA GLY A 143 3.46 4.88 -5.98
C GLY A 143 2.46 4.47 -4.91
N GLY A 144 1.59 5.40 -4.50
CA GLY A 144 0.63 5.16 -3.43
C GLY A 144 0.05 6.44 -2.83
N GLY A 145 -0.29 6.40 -1.54
CA GLY A 145 -0.60 7.58 -0.75
C GLY A 145 0.56 8.57 -0.68
N GLY A 146 0.27 9.80 -0.29
CA GLY A 146 1.24 10.89 -0.20
C GLY A 146 0.58 12.24 -0.39
N TYR A 147 0.47 13.02 0.68
CA TYR A 147 -0.44 14.17 0.74
C TYR A 147 0.27 15.49 1.06
N THR A 148 1.56 15.43 1.41
CA THR A 148 2.47 16.58 1.31
C THR A 148 3.24 16.51 -0.02
N VAL A 149 2.61 16.99 -1.10
CA VAL A 149 3.05 16.79 -2.51
C VAL A 149 4.53 17.10 -2.76
N ARG A 150 5.08 18.17 -2.18
CA ARG A 150 6.51 18.51 -2.31
C ARG A 150 7.44 17.41 -1.77
N ASN A 151 7.04 16.70 -0.71
CA ASN A 151 7.82 15.61 -0.14
C ASN A 151 7.63 14.32 -0.94
N VAL A 152 6.43 14.09 -1.50
CA VAL A 152 6.16 12.97 -2.40
C VAL A 152 7.08 13.03 -3.62
N ALA A 153 7.15 14.19 -4.28
CA ALA A 153 8.02 14.40 -5.43
C ALA A 153 9.50 14.12 -5.09
N ARG A 154 9.98 14.62 -3.95
CA ARG A 154 11.34 14.35 -3.46
C ARG A 154 11.57 12.87 -3.18
N CYS A 155 10.62 12.20 -2.51
CA CYS A 155 10.72 10.80 -2.12
C CYS A 155 10.84 9.88 -3.34
N TRP A 156 9.88 9.96 -4.26
CA TRP A 156 9.86 9.12 -5.45
C TRP A 156 11.02 9.44 -6.41
N THR A 157 11.47 10.70 -6.47
CA THR A 157 12.70 11.07 -7.21
C THR A 157 13.93 10.39 -6.61
N TYR A 158 14.08 10.44 -5.28
CA TYR A 158 15.18 9.78 -4.58
C TYR A 158 15.13 8.26 -4.73
N GLU A 159 13.97 7.63 -4.54
CA GLU A 159 13.81 6.19 -4.73
C GLU A 159 14.10 5.76 -6.18
N THR A 160 13.71 6.57 -7.16
CA THR A 160 14.07 6.33 -8.57
C THR A 160 15.58 6.33 -8.74
N SER A 161 16.30 7.26 -8.11
CA SER A 161 17.77 7.30 -8.16
C SER A 161 18.41 6.02 -7.57
N LEU A 162 17.83 5.47 -6.50
CA LEU A 162 18.26 4.19 -5.92
C LEU A 162 17.96 3.00 -6.85
N LEU A 163 16.83 3.02 -7.57
CA LEU A 163 16.44 1.97 -8.51
C LEU A 163 17.35 1.91 -9.73
N VAL A 164 17.86 3.05 -10.19
CA VAL A 164 18.79 3.14 -11.33
C VAL A 164 20.26 3.16 -10.93
N ASP A 165 20.57 3.03 -9.63
CA ASP A 165 21.92 3.09 -9.06
C ASP A 165 22.69 4.39 -9.40
N GLU A 166 21.99 5.53 -9.49
CA GLU A 166 22.58 6.83 -9.82
C GLU A 166 22.56 7.76 -8.60
N ALA A 167 23.73 8.29 -8.23
CA ALA A 167 23.82 9.27 -7.16
C ALA A 167 23.42 10.66 -7.68
N ILE A 168 22.38 11.25 -7.08
CA ILE A 168 21.90 12.59 -7.45
C ILE A 168 22.30 13.66 -6.43
N SER A 169 22.39 14.91 -6.90
CA SER A 169 22.71 16.07 -6.06
C SER A 169 21.67 16.27 -4.97
N GLU A 170 22.13 16.80 -3.83
CA GLU A 170 21.25 17.25 -2.74
C GLU A 170 20.53 18.56 -3.11
N GLU A 171 21.16 19.41 -3.91
CA GLU A 171 20.53 20.63 -4.46
C GLU A 171 19.57 20.26 -5.59
N LEU A 172 18.32 20.74 -5.50
CA LEU A 172 17.32 20.50 -6.53
C LEU A 172 17.66 21.28 -7.81
N PRO A 173 17.49 20.66 -8.98
CA PRO A 173 17.64 21.38 -10.24
C PRO A 173 16.49 22.36 -10.44
N TYR A 174 16.76 23.46 -11.16
CA TYR A 174 15.72 24.38 -11.57
C TYR A 174 14.69 23.69 -12.48
N SER A 175 13.42 23.95 -12.23
CA SER A 175 12.27 23.44 -12.99
C SER A 175 11.09 24.41 -12.87
N GLU A 176 10.03 24.20 -13.64
CA GLU A 176 8.80 25.00 -13.58
C GLU A 176 8.17 25.02 -12.18
N TYR A 177 8.40 23.97 -11.39
CA TYR A 177 7.87 23.79 -10.03
C TYR A 177 8.89 24.11 -8.93
N PHE A 178 10.03 24.71 -9.26
CA PHE A 178 11.14 24.92 -8.31
C PHE A 178 10.71 25.64 -7.01
N GLU A 179 9.84 26.65 -7.12
CA GLU A 179 9.33 27.43 -5.99
C GLU A 179 8.49 26.60 -4.99
N TYR A 180 7.95 25.44 -5.39
CA TYR A 180 7.22 24.54 -4.47
C TYR A 180 8.13 23.93 -3.40
N PHE A 181 9.45 23.96 -3.61
CA PHE A 181 10.46 23.38 -2.73
C PHE A 181 11.16 24.42 -1.85
N ALA A 182 10.67 25.66 -1.84
CA ALA A 182 11.10 26.68 -0.89
C ALA A 182 10.82 26.25 0.57
N PRO A 183 11.62 26.74 1.55
CA PRO A 183 12.74 27.68 1.40
C PRO A 183 14.10 27.02 1.16
N ASP A 184 14.18 25.69 1.28
CA ASP A 184 15.44 24.94 1.36
C ASP A 184 15.97 24.49 -0.01
N PHE A 185 15.09 24.25 -0.98
CA PHE A 185 15.45 23.79 -2.34
C PHE A 185 16.36 22.56 -2.35
N THR A 186 16.23 21.69 -1.33
CA THR A 186 17.02 20.47 -1.17
C THR A 186 16.16 19.22 -1.40
N LEU A 187 16.80 18.12 -1.78
CA LEU A 187 16.15 16.83 -1.98
C LEU A 187 15.71 16.18 -0.66
N HIS A 188 16.53 16.29 0.38
CA HIS A 188 16.33 15.73 1.71
C HIS A 188 16.13 16.83 2.77
N PRO A 189 14.98 17.51 2.79
CA PRO A 189 14.64 18.42 3.87
C PRO A 189 14.48 17.65 5.19
N ASP A 190 14.58 18.35 6.32
CA ASP A 190 14.21 17.77 7.60
C ASP A 190 12.68 17.63 7.69
N VAL A 191 12.21 16.41 7.42
CA VAL A 191 10.80 16.03 7.54
C VAL A 191 10.46 15.48 8.93
N SER A 192 11.40 15.56 9.88
CA SER A 192 11.18 15.01 11.21
C SER A 192 10.17 15.84 11.98
N THR A 193 9.03 15.24 12.31
CA THR A 193 8.11 15.76 13.31
C THR A 193 8.77 15.71 14.69
N ARG A 194 8.48 16.71 15.54
CA ARG A 194 8.93 16.75 16.95
C ARG A 194 8.15 15.78 17.86
N ILE A 195 7.49 14.79 17.27
CA ILE A 195 6.64 13.84 17.98
C ILE A 195 7.52 12.71 18.51
N GLU A 196 7.31 12.36 19.77
CA GLU A 196 8.07 11.32 20.44
C GLU A 196 7.75 9.93 19.87
N ASN A 197 8.79 9.11 19.68
CA ASN A 197 8.60 7.72 19.29
C ASN A 197 8.12 6.90 20.49
N GLN A 198 6.85 6.52 20.47
CA GLN A 198 6.24 5.66 21.50
C GLN A 198 6.36 4.16 21.18
N ASN A 199 7.05 3.77 20.09
CA ASN A 199 7.33 2.37 19.79
C ASN A 199 8.53 1.92 20.64
N SER A 200 8.24 1.29 21.77
CA SER A 200 9.28 0.72 22.60
C SER A 200 9.99 -0.42 21.88
N ARG A 201 11.28 -0.61 22.17
CA ARG A 201 12.05 -1.70 21.58
C ARG A 201 11.46 -3.06 21.92
N GLN A 202 11.00 -3.24 23.16
CA GLN A 202 10.35 -4.47 23.60
C GLN A 202 9.11 -4.79 22.76
N TYR A 203 8.33 -3.77 22.43
CA TYR A 203 7.14 -3.91 21.61
C TYR A 203 7.46 -4.31 20.17
N LEU A 204 8.44 -3.66 19.53
CA LEU A 204 8.88 -4.03 18.18
C LEU A 204 9.47 -5.45 18.14
N ASP A 205 10.21 -5.84 19.19
CA ASP A 205 10.75 -7.19 19.33
C ASP A 205 9.64 -8.24 19.49
N GLN A 206 8.58 -7.94 20.25
CA GLN A 206 7.41 -8.82 20.39
C GLN A 206 6.69 -9.01 19.06
N ILE A 207 6.45 -7.92 18.31
CA ILE A 207 5.88 -7.99 16.95
C ILE A 207 6.71 -8.90 16.07
N ARG A 208 8.03 -8.66 16.03
CA ARG A 208 8.96 -9.44 15.22
C ARG A 208 8.90 -10.93 15.58
N GLN A 209 8.87 -11.27 16.87
CA GLN A 209 8.78 -12.65 17.33
C GLN A 209 7.48 -13.31 16.85
N THR A 210 6.33 -12.65 17.03
CA THR A 210 5.04 -13.16 16.57
C THR A 210 5.03 -13.39 15.06
N ILE A 211 5.57 -12.46 14.28
CA ILE A 211 5.69 -12.62 12.82
C ILE A 211 6.54 -13.85 12.49
N PHE A 212 7.70 -14.00 13.14
CA PHE A 212 8.60 -15.12 12.88
C PHE A 212 7.98 -16.47 13.26
N GLU A 213 7.17 -16.51 14.30
CA GLU A 213 6.38 -17.70 14.65
C GLU A 213 5.35 -18.02 13.57
N ASN A 214 4.64 -17.01 13.07
CA ASN A 214 3.66 -17.19 11.99
C ASN A 214 4.35 -17.67 10.69
N LEU A 215 5.48 -17.08 10.32
CA LEU A 215 6.24 -17.50 9.13
C LEU A 215 6.73 -18.95 9.22
N LYS A 216 7.03 -19.45 10.42
CA LYS A 216 7.39 -20.88 10.63
C LYS A 216 6.21 -21.82 10.42
N MET A 217 4.97 -21.35 10.58
CA MET A 217 3.77 -22.15 10.36
C MET A 217 3.42 -22.28 8.88
N LEU A 218 4.02 -21.46 8.01
CA LEU A 218 3.88 -21.61 6.57
C LEU A 218 4.59 -22.90 6.14
N ASN A 219 3.86 -23.79 5.46
CA ASN A 219 4.51 -24.88 4.73
C ASN A 219 5.48 -24.26 3.72
N HIS A 220 6.73 -24.73 3.72
CA HIS A 220 7.77 -24.23 2.82
C HIS A 220 7.26 -24.29 1.37
N ALA A 221 7.11 -23.13 0.72
CA ALA A 221 6.67 -22.95 -0.68
C ALA A 221 5.56 -23.93 -1.15
N PRO A 222 4.28 -23.71 -0.81
CA PRO A 222 3.20 -24.64 -1.16
C PRO A 222 3.03 -24.82 -2.68
N SER A 223 2.48 -25.98 -3.06
CA SER A 223 2.49 -26.48 -4.44
C SER A 223 1.50 -25.76 -5.36
N VAL A 224 1.97 -25.48 -6.58
CA VAL A 224 1.37 -24.61 -7.60
C VAL A 224 0.22 -25.30 -8.37
N GLN A 225 -0.94 -25.49 -7.76
CA GLN A 225 -2.15 -25.82 -8.53
C GLN A 225 -3.17 -24.68 -8.46
N ILE A 226 -3.50 -24.13 -9.63
CA ILE A 226 -4.62 -23.21 -9.80
C ILE A 226 -5.88 -24.04 -9.60
N HIS A 227 -6.63 -23.72 -8.56
CA HIS A 227 -8.01 -24.19 -8.43
C HIS A 227 -8.92 -23.09 -8.99
N ASP A 228 -9.74 -23.43 -9.98
CA ASP A 228 -10.89 -22.60 -10.34
C ASP A 228 -11.79 -22.52 -9.11
N VAL A 229 -12.12 -21.30 -8.69
CA VAL A 229 -13.14 -21.07 -7.67
C VAL A 229 -14.48 -21.42 -8.32
N PRO A 230 -15.21 -22.44 -7.84
CA PRO A 230 -16.52 -22.76 -8.39
C PRO A 230 -17.46 -21.56 -8.21
N SER A 231 -18.17 -21.20 -9.27
CA SER A 231 -19.12 -20.07 -9.30
C SER A 231 -20.17 -20.15 -8.17
N ASP A 232 -20.43 -21.35 -7.66
CA ASP A 232 -21.44 -21.65 -6.65
C ASP A 232 -21.05 -21.23 -5.21
N LEU A 233 -19.80 -20.86 -4.92
CA LEU A 233 -19.42 -20.44 -3.56
C LEU A 233 -19.86 -19.00 -3.24
N LEU A 234 -20.32 -18.25 -4.26
CA LEU A 234 -20.90 -16.91 -4.16
C LEU A 234 -22.39 -16.88 -4.56
N SER A 235 -23.02 -18.03 -4.81
CA SER A 235 -24.48 -18.09 -4.99
C SER A 235 -25.15 -17.97 -3.61
N TYR A 236 -25.14 -16.78 -3.04
CA TYR A 236 -26.31 -16.37 -2.28
C TYR A 236 -27.47 -16.40 -3.26
N ASP A 237 -28.44 -17.28 -3.03
CA ASP A 237 -29.74 -17.22 -3.69
C ASP A 237 -30.23 -15.77 -3.59
N ARG A 238 -30.03 -14.98 -4.64
CA ARG A 238 -30.68 -13.70 -4.83
C ARG A 238 -32.15 -14.06 -5.01
N THR A 239 -32.93 -14.01 -3.92
CA THR A 239 -34.38 -13.90 -4.05
C THR A 239 -34.64 -12.62 -4.83
N ASP A 240 -35.12 -12.79 -6.06
CA ASP A 240 -35.33 -11.78 -7.09
C ASP A 240 -35.83 -10.43 -6.54
N GLU A 241 -34.91 -9.47 -6.44
CA GLU A 241 -35.17 -8.05 -6.66
C GLU A 241 -34.22 -7.65 -7.80
N PRO A 242 -34.72 -7.09 -8.92
CA PRO A 242 -33.88 -6.75 -10.06
C PRO A 242 -32.80 -5.74 -9.66
N ASP A 243 -31.56 -6.06 -10.04
CA ASP A 243 -30.38 -5.23 -9.76
C ASP A 243 -30.44 -3.95 -10.62
N PRO A 244 -30.50 -2.75 -10.02
CA PRO A 244 -30.58 -1.49 -10.77
C PRO A 244 -29.32 -1.19 -11.60
N GLU A 245 -28.25 -1.97 -11.46
CA GLU A 245 -27.01 -1.85 -12.25
C GLU A 245 -26.82 -2.95 -13.30
N GLU A 246 -27.81 -3.83 -13.51
CA GLU A 246 -27.73 -4.85 -14.57
C GLU A 246 -27.78 -4.19 -15.95
N ARG A 247 -26.63 -4.14 -16.64
CA ARG A 247 -26.50 -3.56 -17.98
C ARG A 247 -27.12 -4.48 -19.02
N GLY A 248 -28.38 -4.22 -19.39
CA GLY A 248 -29.03 -4.78 -20.57
C GLY A 248 -28.39 -4.31 -21.88
N SER A 249 -28.77 -4.95 -22.99
CA SER A 249 -28.35 -4.58 -24.35
C SER A 249 -28.62 -3.10 -24.67
N GLU A 250 -27.69 -2.47 -25.40
CA GLU A 250 -27.51 -1.02 -25.64
C GLU A 250 -28.72 -0.20 -26.15
N GLU A 251 -29.92 -0.75 -26.30
CA GLU A 251 -31.07 -0.05 -26.87
C GLU A 251 -31.98 0.68 -25.86
N ASN A 252 -31.71 0.60 -24.55
CA ASN A 252 -32.59 1.19 -23.51
C ASN A 252 -31.87 2.02 -22.42
N TYR A 253 -30.86 2.81 -22.79
CA TYR A 253 -30.26 3.77 -21.85
C TYR A 253 -31.08 5.07 -21.75
N SER A 254 -31.81 5.23 -20.65
CA SER A 254 -32.23 6.55 -20.15
C SER A 254 -31.24 6.97 -19.07
N ARG A 255 -30.50 8.07 -19.29
CA ARG A 255 -29.55 8.61 -18.31
C ARG A 255 -30.31 9.03 -17.03
N PRO A 256 -29.90 8.62 -15.82
CA PRO A 256 -30.49 9.14 -14.60
C PRO A 256 -29.96 10.56 -14.38
N GLU A 257 -30.82 11.57 -14.54
CA GLU A 257 -30.48 12.97 -14.24
C GLU A 257 -30.60 13.23 -12.73
N ALA A 258 -29.54 13.78 -12.13
CA ALA A 258 -29.60 14.26 -10.76
C ALA A 258 -30.51 15.50 -10.69
N ALA A 259 -31.31 15.65 -9.63
CA ALA A 259 -32.33 16.71 -9.49
C ALA A 259 -31.80 18.17 -9.49
N ASN A 260 -30.49 18.34 -9.65
CA ASN A 260 -29.73 19.57 -9.63
C ASN A 260 -28.82 19.74 -10.87
N GLU A 261 -28.93 18.86 -11.86
CA GLU A 261 -28.36 19.06 -13.19
C GLU A 261 -29.45 19.64 -14.10
N PHE A 262 -29.21 20.83 -14.66
CA PHE A 262 -30.08 21.41 -15.68
C PHE A 262 -29.47 21.07 -17.03
N TYR A 263 -29.97 20.01 -17.65
CA TYR A 263 -29.52 19.54 -18.96
C TYR A 263 -30.69 19.71 -19.95
N ASP A 264 -30.55 20.63 -20.90
CA ASP A 264 -31.60 20.91 -21.90
C ASP A 264 -31.38 20.16 -23.24
N GLY A 265 -30.38 19.26 -23.32
CA GLY A 265 -30.23 18.26 -24.40
C GLY A 265 -28.85 18.15 -25.06
N ASP A 266 -28.73 17.23 -26.02
CA ASP A 266 -27.46 16.78 -26.65
C ASP A 266 -26.74 17.83 -27.54
N HIS A 267 -27.25 19.07 -27.57
CA HIS A 267 -26.64 20.21 -28.25
C HIS A 267 -26.27 21.34 -27.31
N ASP A 268 -26.22 21.06 -26.00
CA ASP A 268 -25.72 22.00 -25.00
C ASP A 268 -24.24 22.30 -25.26
N ASN A 269 -24.00 23.49 -25.80
CA ASN A 269 -22.70 24.02 -26.16
C ASN A 269 -22.57 25.33 -25.40
N ASP A 270 -22.29 25.22 -24.10
CA ASP A 270 -21.82 26.33 -23.28
C ASP A 270 -20.42 26.73 -23.74
N LYS A 271 -20.39 27.36 -24.91
CA LYS A 271 -19.31 28.24 -25.33
C LYS A 271 -19.45 29.50 -24.50
N GLU A 272 -18.44 29.81 -23.71
CA GLU A 272 -18.12 31.21 -23.41
C GLU A 272 -18.09 31.97 -24.74
N SER A 273 -19.09 32.84 -24.95
CA SER A 273 -19.05 33.84 -25.99
C SER A 273 -19.20 35.20 -25.35
N ASP A 274 -18.11 35.96 -25.43
CA ASP A 274 -17.98 37.38 -25.18
C ASP A 274 -19.21 38.19 -25.60
N VAL A 275 -19.65 39.10 -24.73
CA VAL A 275 -20.25 40.37 -25.16
C VAL A 275 -19.71 41.49 -24.26
N GLU A 276 -18.71 42.22 -24.76
CA GLU A 276 -18.58 43.64 -24.48
C GLU A 276 -19.80 44.37 -25.09
N ILE A 277 -20.48 45.18 -24.27
CA ILE A 277 -20.76 46.64 -24.43
C ILE A 277 -21.38 47.15 -23.13
#